data_AF-A0A662B055-F1
#
_entry.id   AF-A0A662B055-F1
#
_cell.length_a   1.000
_cell.length_b   1.000
_cell.length_c   1.000
_cell.angle_alpha   90.00
_cell.angle_beta   90.00
_cell.angle_gamma   90.00
#
_symmetry.space_group_name_H-M   'P 1'
#
loop_
_entity.id
_entity.type
_entity.pdbx_description
1 polymer ?
#
loop_
_entity_poly.entity_id
_entity_poly.type
_entity_poly.pdbx_seq_one_letter_code
_entity_poly.pdbx_strand_id
1 'polypeptide(L)'
;MYDKPKNSVSFKVYGRYALFTDPVTKIGGEKSSYHLPTYEAIKGVLKSIYWKPSFIWVVDKVRIIKPLRTQTKGTKPLVWGGGNSLAIY
;
A
#
# COMPACT_ATOMS: atom_id res chain seq x y z
N MET A 1 9.77 -0.21 31.45
CA MET A 1 9.98 -1.01 30.22
C MET A 1 8.60 -1.53 29.83
N TYR A 2 8.02 -1.14 28.69
CA TYR A 2 6.69 -1.61 28.31
C TYR A 2 6.80 -3.07 27.86
N ASP A 3 6.18 -3.97 28.62
CA ASP A 3 6.04 -5.37 28.23
C ASP A 3 5.18 -5.43 26.96
N LYS A 4 5.70 -6.07 25.91
CA LYS A 4 4.96 -6.16 24.64
C LYS A 4 3.94 -7.28 24.80
N PRO A 5 2.64 -7.01 24.58
CA PRO A 5 1.64 -8.06 24.68
C PRO A 5 1.94 -9.15 23.63
N LYS A 6 1.70 -10.42 24.00
CA LYS A 6 2.02 -11.59 23.16
C LYS A 6 1.36 -11.59 21.78
N ASN A 7 0.36 -10.74 21.56
CA ASN A 7 -0.35 -10.54 20.29
C ASN A 7 0.29 -9.46 19.39
N SER A 8 1.41 -8.88 19.78
CA SER A 8 2.11 -7.86 18.97
C SER A 8 3.01 -8.50 17.91
N VAL A 9 2.91 -8.00 16.69
CA VAL A 9 3.74 -8.40 15.55
C VAL A 9 4.54 -7.19 15.06
N SER A 10 5.82 -7.38 14.77
CA SER A 10 6.69 -6.36 14.18
C SER A 10 7.42 -6.96 13.00
N PHE A 11 7.31 -6.32 11.84
CA PHE A 11 7.89 -6.81 10.60
C PHE A 11 8.35 -5.64 9.73
N LYS A 12 9.22 -5.95 8.76
CA LYS A 12 9.75 -5.00 7.80
C LYS A 12 9.25 -5.38 6.41
N VAL A 13 8.56 -4.46 5.75
CA VAL A 13 8.14 -4.60 4.36
C VAL A 13 9.13 -3.85 3.46
N TYR A 14 9.48 -4.45 2.34
CA TYR A 14 10.31 -3.81 1.32
C TYR A 14 9.77 -4.12 -0.08
N GLY A 15 10.00 -3.18 -1.00
CA GLY A 15 9.65 -3.32 -2.41
C GLY A 15 10.49 -2.36 -3.23
N ARG A 16 10.67 -2.64 -4.53
CA ARG A 16 11.35 -1.72 -5.46
C ARG A 16 10.49 -0.48 -5.75
N TYR A 17 9.19 -0.67 -5.82
CA TYR A 17 8.18 0.36 -6.07
C TYR A 17 6.95 0.08 -5.22
N ALA A 18 6.18 1.13 -4.93
CA ALA A 18 4.88 1.04 -4.28
C ALA A 18 3.95 2.08 -4.91
N LEU A 19 2.65 1.75 -4.99
CA LEU A 19 1.62 2.65 -5.50
C LEU A 19 0.42 2.60 -4.54
N PHE A 20 0.36 3.56 -3.62
CA PHE A 20 -0.76 3.77 -2.71
C PHE A 20 -1.69 4.82 -3.31
N THR A 21 -2.56 4.40 -4.22
CA THR A 21 -3.32 5.32 -5.10
C THR A 21 -4.18 6.31 -4.31
N ASP A 22 -4.03 7.60 -4.62
CA ASP A 22 -4.95 8.65 -4.18
C ASP A 22 -6.27 8.58 -4.97
N PRO A 23 -7.44 8.41 -4.32
CA PRO A 23 -8.73 8.36 -4.99
C PRO A 23 -9.04 9.59 -5.83
N VAL A 24 -8.50 10.77 -5.51
CA VAL A 24 -8.73 12.00 -6.28
C VAL A 24 -8.07 11.90 -7.65
N THR A 25 -6.83 11.42 -7.71
CA THR A 25 -6.06 11.33 -8.97
C THR A 25 -6.60 10.26 -9.91
N LYS A 26 -7.25 9.23 -9.36
CA LYS A 26 -7.81 8.10 -10.12
C LYS A 26 -8.84 8.52 -11.19
N ILE A 27 -9.57 9.63 -10.97
CA ILE A 27 -10.63 10.09 -11.87
C ILE A 27 -10.07 10.48 -13.24
N GLY A 28 -8.83 10.99 -13.29
CA GLY A 28 -8.16 11.40 -14.53
C GLY A 28 -7.52 10.27 -15.34
N GLY A 29 -7.67 8.99 -14.93
CA GLY A 29 -7.05 7.84 -15.59
C GLY A 29 -5.58 7.62 -15.23
N GLU A 30 -4.90 8.66 -14.75
CA GLU A 30 -3.59 8.60 -14.11
C GLU A 30 -3.71 8.15 -12.65
N LYS A 31 -2.60 7.69 -12.05
CA LYS A 31 -2.59 7.29 -10.64
C LYS A 31 -1.38 7.87 -9.96
N SER A 32 -1.59 8.68 -8.93
CA SER A 32 -0.51 9.13 -8.07
C SER A 32 -0.51 8.34 -6.77
N SER A 33 0.68 7.95 -6.30
CA SER A 33 0.84 7.37 -4.97
C SER A 33 0.83 8.45 -3.91
N TYR A 34 0.16 8.18 -2.79
CA TYR A 34 0.46 8.85 -1.53
C TYR A 34 1.93 8.65 -1.16
N HIS A 35 2.49 9.65 -0.49
CA HIS A 35 3.84 9.58 0.07
C HIS A 35 3.95 8.52 1.18
N LEU A 36 2.86 8.24 1.89
CA LEU A 36 2.80 7.30 2.99
C LEU A 36 1.84 6.15 2.67
N PRO A 37 2.11 4.94 3.19
CA PRO A 37 1.15 3.85 3.11
C PRO A 37 -0.10 4.19 3.92
N THR A 38 -1.28 3.87 3.38
CA THR A 38 -2.55 4.02 4.09
C THR A 38 -2.72 2.93 5.13
N TYR A 39 -3.56 3.20 6.15
CA TYR A 39 -3.88 2.22 7.19
C TYR A 39 -4.40 0.90 6.59
N GLU A 40 -5.34 0.99 5.64
CA GLU A 40 -5.91 -0.18 4.97
C GLU A 40 -4.88 -0.93 4.11
N ALA A 41 -3.92 -0.23 3.48
CA ALA A 41 -2.85 -0.90 2.75
C ALA A 41 -1.99 -1.76 3.68
N ILE A 42 -1.61 -1.24 4.85
CA ILE A 42 -0.80 -1.99 5.83
C ILE A 42 -1.60 -3.13 6.45
N LYS A 43 -2.86 -2.89 6.78
CA LYS A 43 -3.79 -3.93 7.25
C LYS A 43 -3.95 -5.03 6.20
N GLY A 44 -3.99 -4.68 4.92
CA GLY A 44 -3.97 -5.61 3.79
C GLY A 44 -2.70 -6.47 3.80
N VAL A 45 -1.53 -5.87 3.93
CA VAL A 45 -0.25 -6.60 4.04
C VAL A 45 -0.24 -7.56 5.23
N LEU A 46 -0.72 -7.13 6.41
CA LEU A 46 -0.85 -8.00 7.59
C LEU A 46 -1.78 -9.18 7.33
N LYS A 47 -2.92 -8.94 6.70
CA LYS A 47 -3.85 -10.01 6.31
C LYS A 47 -3.21 -11.00 5.34
N SER A 48 -2.33 -10.53 4.45
CA SER A 48 -1.58 -11.40 3.53
C SER A 48 -0.54 -12.28 4.23
N ILE A 49 -0.01 -11.87 5.39
CA ILE A 49 0.91 -12.71 6.18
C ILE A 49 0.12 -13.85 6.84
N TYR A 50 -0.92 -13.50 7.59
CA TYR A 50 -1.83 -14.47 8.19
C TYR A 50 -3.16 -13.80 8.53
N TRP A 51 -4.27 -14.47 8.20
CA TRP A 51 -5.59 -13.98 8.55
C TRP A 51 -6.59 -15.12 8.78
N LYS A 52 -7.45 -14.92 9.78
CA LYS A 52 -8.67 -15.69 10.02
C LYS A 52 -9.80 -14.72 10.37
N PRO A 53 -11.07 -15.06 10.08
CA PRO A 53 -12.21 -14.20 10.41
C PRO A 53 -12.41 -14.00 11.92
N SER A 54 -11.82 -14.86 12.75
CA SER A 54 -11.94 -14.82 14.21
C SER A 54 -11.23 -13.64 14.87
N PHE A 55 -10.34 -12.92 14.18
CA PHE A 55 -9.64 -11.77 14.74
C PHE A 55 -9.41 -10.67 13.69
N ILE A 56 -9.11 -9.47 14.18
CA ILE A 56 -8.87 -8.29 13.36
C ILE A 56 -7.48 -7.74 13.68
N TRP A 57 -6.73 -7.42 12.63
CA TRP A 57 -5.47 -6.70 12.76
C TRP A 57 -5.71 -5.20 12.98
N VAL A 58 -5.06 -4.66 14.01
CA VAL A 58 -5.01 -3.23 14.31
C VAL A 58 -3.56 -2.77 14.15
N VAL A 59 -3.36 -1.70 13.37
CA VAL A 59 -2.02 -1.16 13.12
C VAL A 59 -1.77 -0.02 14.09
N ASP A 60 -0.84 -0.22 15.03
CA ASP A 60 -0.52 0.81 16.02
C ASP A 60 0.45 1.87 15.50
N LYS A 61 1.54 1.43 14.85
CA LYS A 61 2.66 2.31 14.46
C LYS A 61 3.28 1.89 13.14
N VAL A 62 3.70 2.90 12.38
CA VAL A 62 4.41 2.73 11.11
C VAL A 62 5.68 3.57 11.17
N ARG A 63 6.81 2.97 10.82
CA ARG A 63 8.09 3.69 10.72
C ARG A 63 8.59 3.66 9.30
N ILE A 64 8.81 4.84 8.74
CA ILE A 64 9.44 5.02 7.43
C ILE A 64 10.95 4.92 7.62
N ILE A 65 11.59 4.01 6.88
CA ILE A 65 13.02 3.73 7.01
C ILE A 65 13.85 4.48 5.96
N LYS A 66 13.28 4.72 4.77
CA LYS A 66 13.96 5.33 3.62
C LYS A 66 13.34 6.69 3.28
N PRO A 67 14.11 7.63 2.69
CA PRO A 67 13.55 8.88 2.20
C PRO A 67 12.52 8.64 1.10
N LEU A 68 11.51 9.50 1.06
CA LEU A 68 10.39 9.43 0.13
C LEU A 68 10.85 9.91 -1.25
N ARG A 69 10.64 9.09 -2.27
CA ARG A 69 10.97 9.41 -3.67
C ARG A 69 9.86 8.87 -4.57
N THR A 70 9.38 9.68 -5.49
CA THR A 70 8.39 9.29 -6.50
C THR A 70 9.07 9.17 -7.85
N GLN A 71 8.56 8.28 -8.70
CA GLN A 71 8.99 8.13 -10.09
C GLN A 71 7.75 7.91 -10.93
N THR A 72 7.63 8.72 -11.98
CA THR A 72 6.60 8.62 -13.00
C THR A 72 6.90 7.44 -13.94
N LYS A 73 5.91 6.60 -14.24
CA LYS A 73 6.01 5.48 -15.17
C LYS A 73 4.81 5.44 -16.11
N GLY A 74 5.10 5.40 -17.41
CA GLY A 74 4.11 5.04 -18.41
C GLY A 74 3.76 3.55 -18.30
N THR A 75 2.49 3.24 -18.14
CA THR A 75 1.99 1.87 -18.06
C THR A 75 0.71 1.71 -18.84
N LYS A 76 0.46 0.49 -19.32
CA LYS A 76 -0.79 0.13 -19.95
C LYS A 76 -1.78 -0.35 -18.87
N PRO A 77 -2.83 0.41 -18.51
CA PRO A 77 -3.85 -0.05 -17.59
C PRO A 77 -4.56 -1.29 -18.12
N LEU A 78 -4.85 -2.23 -17.22
CA LEU A 78 -5.72 -3.36 -17.51
C LEU A 78 -7.17 -2.90 -17.31
N VAL A 79 -7.90 -2.69 -18.40
CA VAL A 79 -9.31 -2.30 -18.41
C VAL A 79 -10.16 -3.45 -18.97
N TRP A 80 -11.24 -3.78 -18.28
CA TRP A 80 -12.18 -4.80 -18.73
C TRP A 80 -12.91 -4.32 -19.99
N GLY A 81 -12.80 -5.08 -21.08
CA GLY A 81 -13.28 -4.68 -22.42
C GLY A 81 -12.17 -4.38 -23.44
N GLY A 82 -10.91 -4.34 -23.01
CA GLY A 82 -9.78 -4.04 -23.91
C GLY A 82 -9.63 -2.56 -24.22
N GLY A 83 -8.41 -2.15 -24.57
CA GLY A 83 -8.05 -0.76 -24.85
C GLY A 83 -6.53 -0.57 -24.94
N ASN A 84 -6.10 0.41 -25.74
CA ASN A 84 -4.68 0.77 -25.93
C ASN A 84 -4.33 2.12 -25.28
N SER A 85 -5.08 2.55 -24.27
CA SER A 85 -4.72 3.75 -23.53
C SER A 85 -3.39 3.53 -22.79
N LEU A 86 -2.55 4.56 -22.79
CA LEU A 86 -1.36 4.64 -21.95
C LEU A 86 -1.70 5.57 -20.79
N ALA A 87 -1.38 5.16 -19.57
CA ALA A 87 -1.59 5.95 -18.38
C ALA A 87 -0.27 6.18 -17.67
N ILE A 88 -0.18 7.32 -17.00
CA ILE A 88 0.98 7.67 -16.19
C ILE A 88 0.66 7.34 -14.74
N TYR A 89 1.43 6.42 -14.16
CA TYR A 89 1.37 6.05 -12.73
C TYR A 89 2.63 6.50 -11.99
#